data_AF-A0A8S4BPR9-F1
#
_entry.id   AF-A0A8S4BPR9-F1
#
_cell.length_a   1.000
_cell.length_b   1.000
_cell.length_c   1.000
_cell.angle_alpha   90.00
_cell.angle_beta   90.00
_cell.angle_gamma   90.00
#
_symmetry.space_group_name_H-M   'P 1'
#
loop_
_entity.id
_entity.type
_entity.pdbx_description
1 polymer ?
#
loop_
_entity_poly.entity_id
_entity_poly.type
_entity_poly.pdbx_seq_one_letter_code
_entity_poly.pdbx_strand_id
1 'polypeptide(L)'
;MRVELLLLVAMCLAGGVGGMSTCKTVNLEMVRLKRIEAIRSQILSKLRLPKAPEPEESGDEEDIPTDLLSLYNSTKDMLTEQETDVQTPISTEQEEEEYFAKVLHKFNATKTNTTESSKVMYFNISEIRRSVGDHRLLTSAELRMLIRSTTIPTEQRVELYYGGGAGARYHASRFVTNELKDKWLSFDVTEPLRGWLQHSGEPR
;
A
#
# COMPACT_ATOMS: atom_id res chain seq x y z
N MET A 1 4.95 -28.37 71.25
CA MET A 1 4.93 -29.23 70.04
C MET A 1 3.69 -29.07 69.16
N ARG A 2 2.48 -29.54 69.53
CA ARG A 2 1.30 -29.46 68.61
C ARG A 2 0.73 -28.04 68.45
N VAL A 3 0.72 -27.25 69.53
CA VAL A 3 0.18 -25.88 69.54
C VAL A 3 1.10 -24.88 68.84
N GLU A 4 2.41 -25.06 68.97
CA GLU A 4 3.42 -24.21 68.29
C GLU A 4 3.44 -24.45 66.78
N LEU A 5 3.23 -25.71 66.34
CA LEU A 5 3.08 -26.04 64.93
C LEU A 5 1.81 -25.40 64.35
N LEU A 6 0.70 -25.40 65.11
CA LEU A 6 -0.55 -24.76 64.70
C LEU A 6 -0.42 -23.23 64.60
N LEU A 7 0.33 -22.60 65.51
CA LEU A 7 0.63 -21.17 65.46
C LEU A 7 1.55 -20.80 64.29
N LEU A 8 2.55 -21.64 63.98
CA LEU A 8 3.41 -21.47 62.80
C LEU A 8 2.63 -21.61 61.49
N VAL A 9 1.73 -22.60 61.40
CA VAL A 9 0.87 -22.78 60.22
C VAL A 9 -0.11 -21.61 60.08
N ALA A 10 -0.68 -21.10 61.17
CA ALA A 10 -1.56 -19.94 61.14
C ALA A 10 -0.82 -18.66 60.69
N MET A 11 0.42 -18.45 61.14
CA MET A 11 1.27 -17.33 60.71
C MET A 11 1.67 -17.45 59.23
N CYS A 12 1.98 -18.67 58.74
CA CYS A 12 2.29 -18.91 57.33
C CYS A 12 1.08 -18.70 56.41
N LEU A 13 -0.13 -19.05 56.86
CA LEU A 13 -1.37 -18.82 56.11
C LEU A 13 -1.80 -17.35 56.12
N ALA A 14 -1.57 -16.63 57.23
CA ALA A 14 -1.83 -15.19 57.32
C ALA A 14 -0.84 -14.35 56.49
N GLY A 15 0.39 -14.83 56.30
CA GLY A 15 1.42 -14.18 55.48
C GLY A 15 1.21 -14.28 53.96
N GLY A 16 0.22 -15.06 53.50
CA GLY A 16 0.01 -15.38 52.07
C GLY A 16 -0.90 -14.44 51.28
N VAL A 17 -1.48 -13.40 51.89
CA VAL A 17 -2.45 -12.51 51.21
C VAL A 17 -1.79 -11.29 50.55
N GLY A 18 -0.46 -11.19 50.62
CA GLY A 18 0.33 -10.16 49.92
C GLY A 18 0.68 -10.51 48.48
N GLY A 19 -0.07 -11.41 47.83
CA GLY A 19 0.07 -11.72 46.40
C GLY A 19 -0.13 -10.45 45.58
N MET A 20 0.99 -9.84 45.23
CA MET A 20 1.13 -8.55 44.57
C MET A 20 0.35 -8.49 43.25
N SER A 21 -0.88 -7.98 43.27
CA SER A 21 -1.57 -7.51 42.06
C SER A 21 -0.87 -6.24 41.59
N THR A 22 0.22 -6.41 40.85
CA THR A 22 1.08 -5.36 40.29
C THR A 22 0.52 -4.76 39.00
N CYS A 23 -0.69 -5.15 38.59
CA CYS A 23 -1.37 -4.52 37.48
C CYS A 23 -2.06 -3.24 37.97
N LYS A 24 -1.35 -2.12 37.87
CA LYS A 24 -1.94 -0.78 37.93
C LYS A 24 -3.21 -0.78 37.09
N THR A 25 -4.35 -0.38 37.65
CA THR A 25 -5.61 -0.28 36.91
C THR A 25 -5.42 0.70 35.75
N VAL A 26 -5.28 0.16 34.53
CA VAL A 26 -5.08 0.97 33.33
C VAL A 26 -6.42 1.58 32.97
N ASN A 27 -6.51 2.91 33.04
CA ASN A 27 -7.66 3.62 32.51
C ASN A 27 -7.61 3.55 30.97
N LEU A 28 -8.40 2.63 30.41
CA LEU A 28 -8.48 2.41 28.97
C LEU A 28 -8.95 3.66 28.21
N GLU A 29 -9.78 4.51 28.81
CA GLU A 29 -10.23 5.76 28.18
C GLU A 29 -9.06 6.73 28.03
N MET A 30 -8.23 6.87 29.07
CA MET A 30 -7.03 7.72 29.00
C MET A 30 -6.04 7.22 27.95
N VAL A 31 -5.86 5.89 27.82
CA VAL A 31 -5.01 5.31 26.78
C VAL A 31 -5.60 5.56 25.39
N ARG A 32 -6.91 5.43 25.22
CA ARG A 32 -7.61 5.73 23.95
C ARG A 32 -7.44 7.20 23.57
N LEU A 33 -7.64 8.14 24.50
CA LEU A 33 -7.46 9.57 24.25
C LEU A 33 -6.02 9.91 23.85
N LYS A 34 -5.03 9.37 24.56
CA LYS A 34 -3.61 9.53 24.19
C LYS A 34 -3.31 8.96 22.81
N ARG A 35 -3.91 7.83 22.46
CA ARG A 35 -3.75 7.22 21.13
C ARG A 35 -4.39 8.07 20.02
N ILE A 36 -5.57 8.64 20.27
CA ILE A 36 -6.25 9.54 19.31
C ILE A 36 -5.36 10.75 19.01
N GLU A 37 -4.83 11.41 20.04
CA GLU A 37 -3.99 12.60 19.84
C GLU A 37 -2.65 12.26 19.15
N ALA A 38 -2.09 11.09 19.47
CA ALA A 38 -0.90 10.58 18.78
C ALA A 38 -1.18 10.29 17.30
N ILE A 39 -2.29 9.63 16.96
CA ILE A 39 -2.70 9.35 15.58
C ILE A 39 -2.97 10.66 14.82
N ARG A 40 -3.65 11.63 15.45
CA ARG A 40 -3.87 12.96 14.86
C ARG A 40 -2.56 13.62 14.47
N SER A 41 -1.60 13.65 15.40
CA SER A 41 -0.27 14.20 15.16
C SER A 41 0.49 13.43 14.08
N GLN A 42 0.35 12.10 14.06
CA GLN A 42 0.97 11.25 13.04
C GLN A 42 0.41 11.53 11.64
N ILE A 43 -0.91 11.64 11.47
CA ILE A 43 -1.54 11.94 10.18
C ILE A 43 -1.07 13.30 9.67
N LEU A 44 -1.12 14.34 10.52
CA LEU A 44 -0.66 15.69 10.15
C LEU A 44 0.83 15.71 9.77
N SER A 45 1.67 14.99 10.51
CA SER A 45 3.10 14.86 10.20
C SER A 45 3.33 14.17 8.84
N LYS A 46 2.63 13.07 8.57
CA LYS A 46 2.71 12.35 7.28
C LYS A 46 2.28 13.22 6.10
N LEU A 47 1.25 14.05 6.28
CA LEU A 47 0.75 14.99 5.27
C LEU A 47 1.55 16.30 5.19
N ARG A 48 2.52 16.50 6.10
CA ARG A 48 3.29 17.76 6.24
C ARG A 48 2.39 18.98 6.48
N LEU A 49 1.30 18.79 7.23
CA LEU A 49 0.36 19.84 7.60
C LEU A 49 0.59 20.28 9.06
N PRO A 50 0.71 21.58 9.35
CA PRO A 50 0.88 22.06 10.72
C PRO A 50 -0.43 22.00 11.53
N LYS A 51 -1.58 22.06 10.86
CA LYS A 51 -2.93 21.99 11.43
C LYS A 51 -3.84 21.28 10.42
N ALA A 52 -4.93 20.70 10.90
CA ALA A 52 -6.01 20.25 10.03
C ALA A 52 -6.55 21.43 9.20
N PRO A 53 -6.82 21.23 7.89
CA PRO A 53 -7.44 22.25 7.06
C PRO A 53 -8.84 22.59 7.57
N GLU A 54 -9.29 23.81 7.30
CA GLU A 54 -10.59 24.30 7.75
C GLU A 54 -11.73 23.64 6.95
N PRO A 55 -12.89 23.37 7.57
CA PRO A 55 -14.01 22.67 6.91
C PRO A 55 -14.64 23.46 5.75
N GLU A 56 -14.36 24.76 5.64
CA GLU A 56 -14.80 25.58 4.50
C GLU A 56 -13.92 25.37 3.25
N GLU A 57 -12.74 24.74 3.39
CA GLU A 57 -11.89 24.34 2.26
C GLU A 57 -12.30 22.98 1.68
N SER A 58 -13.01 22.15 2.46
CA SER A 58 -13.67 20.95 1.94
C SER A 58 -14.90 21.39 1.17
N GLY A 59 -14.89 21.21 -0.16
CA GLY A 59 -16.09 21.40 -0.98
C GLY A 59 -17.27 20.55 -0.50
N ASP A 60 -18.46 20.81 -1.05
CA ASP A 60 -19.69 20.15 -0.63
C ASP A 60 -19.56 18.62 -0.63
N GLU A 61 -19.96 17.97 0.48
CA GLU A 61 -19.83 16.51 0.71
C GLU A 61 -20.48 15.64 -0.39
N GLU A 62 -21.43 16.22 -1.15
CA GLU A 62 -22.24 15.51 -2.14
C GLU A 62 -21.55 15.33 -3.51
N ASP A 63 -20.46 16.05 -3.81
CA ASP A 63 -19.90 16.13 -5.17
C ASP A 63 -18.45 15.61 -5.30
N ILE A 64 -18.11 14.48 -4.68
CA ILE A 64 -16.80 13.84 -4.93
C ILE A 64 -16.76 13.33 -6.39
N PRO A 65 -15.83 13.82 -7.24
CA PRO A 65 -15.73 13.39 -8.62
C PRO A 65 -15.56 11.87 -8.76
N THR A 66 -16.26 11.27 -9.72
CA THR A 66 -16.22 9.82 -9.97
C THR A 66 -14.80 9.30 -10.22
N ASP A 67 -13.93 10.12 -10.83
CA ASP A 67 -12.53 9.77 -11.06
C ASP A 67 -11.73 9.60 -9.76
N LEU A 68 -12.00 10.45 -8.75
CA LEU A 68 -11.38 10.34 -7.42
C LEU A 68 -11.91 9.11 -6.67
N LEU A 69 -13.21 8.85 -6.73
CA LEU A 69 -13.80 7.62 -6.16
C LEU A 69 -13.19 6.37 -6.81
N SER A 70 -13.01 6.39 -8.13
CA SER A 70 -12.38 5.29 -8.86
C SER A 70 -10.91 5.10 -8.49
N LEU A 71 -10.15 6.18 -8.28
CA LEU A 71 -8.77 6.12 -7.79
C LEU A 71 -8.70 5.55 -6.37
N TYR A 72 -9.56 6.02 -5.47
CA TYR A 72 -9.64 5.54 -4.10
C TYR A 72 -9.95 4.03 -4.04
N ASN A 73 -10.99 3.59 -4.75
CA ASN A 73 -11.38 2.18 -4.80
C ASN A 73 -10.25 1.31 -5.37
N SER A 74 -9.60 1.73 -6.46
CA SER A 74 -8.47 1.00 -7.04
C SER A 74 -7.29 0.87 -6.08
N THR A 75 -7.04 1.90 -5.26
CA THR A 75 -6.00 1.89 -4.22
C THR A 75 -6.36 0.96 -3.07
N LYS A 76 -7.61 1.00 -2.61
CA LYS A 76 -8.12 0.12 -1.56
C LYS A 76 -8.01 -1.36 -1.96
N ASP A 77 -8.41 -1.67 -3.19
CA ASP A 77 -8.33 -3.03 -3.73
C ASP A 77 -6.86 -3.50 -3.84
N MET A 78 -5.95 -2.62 -4.29
CA MET A 78 -4.51 -2.88 -4.33
C MET A 78 -3.94 -3.25 -2.96
N LEU A 79 -4.28 -2.45 -1.94
CA LEU A 79 -3.78 -2.67 -0.58
C LEU A 79 -4.31 -3.98 -0.01
N THR A 80 -5.56 -4.32 -0.30
CA THR A 80 -6.17 -5.58 0.13
C THR A 80 -5.49 -6.78 -0.53
N GLU A 81 -5.12 -6.67 -1.82
CA GLU A 81 -4.35 -7.71 -2.52
C GLU A 81 -2.94 -7.85 -1.93
N GLN A 82 -2.24 -6.74 -1.65
CA GLN A 82 -0.90 -6.77 -1.07
C GLN A 82 -0.89 -7.33 0.36
N GLU A 83 -1.90 -7.05 1.18
CA GLU A 83 -2.02 -7.63 2.53
C GLU A 83 -2.06 -9.17 2.51
N THR A 84 -2.52 -9.78 1.42
CA THR A 84 -2.53 -11.25 1.27
C THR A 84 -1.17 -11.85 0.86
N ASP A 85 -0.24 -11.03 0.34
CA ASP A 85 1.03 -11.49 -0.26
C ASP A 85 2.28 -11.05 0.56
N VAL A 86 2.15 -10.10 1.49
CA VAL A 86 3.30 -9.53 2.21
C VAL A 86 3.79 -10.45 3.34
N GLN A 87 4.90 -11.15 3.07
CA GLN A 87 5.85 -11.70 4.06
C GLN A 87 7.26 -11.07 3.99
N THR A 88 7.46 -9.97 3.26
CA THR A 88 8.80 -9.35 3.18
C THR A 88 9.00 -8.28 4.26
N PRO A 89 10.02 -8.42 5.13
CA PRO A 89 10.35 -7.39 6.11
C PRO A 89 10.89 -6.14 5.41
N ILE A 90 10.29 -4.99 5.72
CA ILE A 90 10.72 -3.68 5.24
C ILE A 90 12.01 -3.29 5.98
N SER A 91 13.02 -2.80 5.25
CA SER A 91 14.26 -2.31 5.85
C SER A 91 14.06 -0.94 6.50
N THR A 92 14.82 -0.61 7.55
CA THR A 92 14.72 0.67 8.26
C THR A 92 14.99 1.89 7.39
N GLU A 93 15.86 1.77 6.38
CA GLU A 93 16.15 2.86 5.43
C GLU A 93 14.94 3.15 4.52
N GLN A 94 14.20 2.11 4.14
CA GLN A 94 12.99 2.22 3.33
C GLN A 94 11.82 2.81 4.14
N GLU A 95 11.75 2.54 5.45
CA GLU A 95 10.72 3.07 6.34
C GLU A 95 10.78 4.62 6.49
N GLU A 96 11.99 5.19 6.48
CA GLU A 96 12.18 6.65 6.54
C GLU A 96 11.75 7.35 5.24
N GLU A 97 12.04 6.76 4.08
CA GLU A 97 11.60 7.29 2.78
C GLU A 97 10.08 7.15 2.57
N GLU A 98 9.47 6.12 3.12
CA GLU A 98 8.03 5.83 3.05
C GLU A 98 7.20 6.56 4.11
N TYR A 99 7.83 7.24 5.08
CA TYR A 99 7.11 7.87 6.18
C TYR A 99 6.04 8.86 5.71
N PHE A 100 6.40 9.75 4.79
CA PHE A 100 5.49 10.78 4.27
C PHE A 100 4.49 10.21 3.28
N ALA A 101 3.28 10.79 3.30
CA ALA A 101 2.22 10.44 2.37
C ALA A 101 2.66 10.65 0.91
N LYS A 102 2.23 9.75 0.04
CA LYS A 102 2.50 9.81 -1.40
C LYS A 102 1.24 10.24 -2.13
N VAL A 103 1.41 11.10 -3.13
CA VAL A 103 0.31 11.50 -4.02
C VAL A 103 0.12 10.39 -5.04
N LEU A 104 -1.13 9.93 -5.18
CA LEU A 104 -1.49 8.87 -6.09
C LEU A 104 -2.04 9.43 -7.40
N HIS A 105 -1.59 8.86 -8.50
CA HIS A 105 -2.10 9.15 -9.83
C HIS A 105 -2.44 7.86 -10.56
N LYS A 106 -3.52 7.88 -11.35
CA LYS A 106 -3.93 6.77 -12.20
C LYS A 106 -4.02 7.25 -13.64
N PHE A 107 -3.36 6.53 -14.54
CA PHE A 107 -3.36 6.81 -15.97
C PHE A 107 -3.88 5.60 -16.72
N ASN A 108 -4.89 5.81 -17.56
CA ASN A 108 -5.38 4.77 -18.45
C ASN A 108 -4.51 4.71 -19.70
N ALA A 109 -4.40 3.52 -20.31
CA ALA A 109 -3.74 3.38 -21.60
C ALA A 109 -4.49 4.19 -22.66
N THR A 110 -3.78 5.01 -23.44
CA THR A 110 -4.37 5.86 -24.49
C THR A 110 -4.79 5.05 -25.70
N LYS A 111 -4.08 3.95 -25.97
CA LYS A 111 -4.35 3.02 -27.05
C LYS A 111 -3.95 1.62 -26.64
N THR A 112 -4.71 0.64 -27.09
CA THR A 112 -4.40 -0.77 -26.93
C THR A 112 -4.51 -1.47 -28.29
N ASN A 113 -3.44 -2.15 -28.70
CA ASN A 113 -3.46 -3.02 -29.88
C ASN A 113 -3.34 -4.46 -29.41
N THR A 114 -4.25 -5.32 -29.87
CA THR A 114 -4.25 -6.74 -29.53
C THR A 114 -4.02 -7.56 -30.79
N THR A 115 -3.09 -8.49 -30.71
CA THR A 115 -2.85 -9.57 -31.68
C THR A 115 -3.18 -10.90 -31.02
N GLU A 116 -3.06 -12.01 -31.75
CA GLU A 116 -3.34 -13.35 -31.21
C GLU A 116 -2.48 -13.71 -29.99
N SER A 117 -1.22 -13.24 -29.95
CA SER A 117 -0.24 -13.60 -28.91
C SER A 117 0.30 -12.44 -28.10
N SER A 118 -0.05 -11.19 -28.44
CA SER A 118 0.48 -10.01 -27.75
C SER A 118 -0.53 -8.88 -27.61
N LYS A 119 -0.41 -8.13 -26.52
CA LYS A 119 -1.20 -6.94 -26.23
C LYS A 119 -0.26 -5.78 -25.96
N VAL A 120 -0.33 -4.75 -26.80
CA VAL A 120 0.51 -3.55 -26.70
C VAL A 120 -0.33 -2.41 -26.14
N MET A 121 0.15 -1.80 -25.06
CA MET A 121 -0.52 -0.69 -24.37
C MET A 121 0.34 0.57 -24.48
N TYR A 122 -0.27 1.67 -24.90
CA TYR A 122 0.41 2.96 -25.05
C TYR A 122 -0.02 3.91 -23.93
N PHE A 123 0.93 4.69 -23.43
CA PHE A 123 0.69 5.67 -22.37
C PHE A 123 1.25 7.03 -22.80
N ASN A 124 0.57 8.11 -22.38
CA ASN A 124 1.00 9.47 -22.66
C ASN A 124 2.00 9.94 -21.60
N ILE A 125 3.30 9.80 -21.87
CA ILE A 125 4.35 10.21 -20.93
C ILE A 125 4.29 11.71 -20.60
N SER A 126 3.83 12.56 -21.52
CA SER A 126 3.69 14.00 -21.27
C SER A 126 2.61 14.30 -20.22
N GLU A 127 1.53 13.53 -20.22
CA GLU A 127 0.47 13.63 -19.20
C GLU A 127 0.99 13.17 -17.84
N ILE A 128 1.66 12.01 -17.80
CA ILE A 128 2.25 11.47 -16.57
C ILE A 128 3.27 12.46 -15.99
N ARG A 129 4.13 13.03 -16.82
CA ARG A 129 5.13 14.03 -16.40
C ARG A 129 4.48 15.29 -15.84
N ARG A 130 3.34 15.72 -16.38
CA ARG A 130 2.62 16.89 -15.87
C ARG A 130 2.07 16.66 -14.46
N SER A 131 1.62 15.44 -14.17
CA SER A 131 1.08 15.07 -12.87
C SER A 131 2.16 14.75 -11.83
N VAL A 132 3.14 13.90 -12.19
CA VAL A 132 4.21 13.45 -11.28
C VAL A 132 5.30 14.51 -11.10
N GLY A 133 5.54 15.34 -12.12
CA GLY A 133 6.62 16.32 -12.11
C GLY A 133 7.99 15.69 -12.35
N ASP A 134 8.94 15.94 -11.44
CA ASP A 134 10.30 15.41 -11.52
C ASP A 134 10.31 13.89 -11.28
N HIS A 135 11.04 13.14 -12.12
CA HIS A 135 11.25 11.70 -11.99
C HIS A 135 11.77 11.25 -10.61
N ARG A 136 12.43 12.14 -9.86
CA ARG A 136 12.91 11.85 -8.50
C ARG A 136 11.78 11.75 -7.47
N LEU A 137 10.63 12.36 -7.76
CA LEU A 137 9.44 12.31 -6.91
C LEU A 137 8.65 11.00 -7.09
N LEU A 138 8.88 10.27 -8.18
CA LEU A 138 8.30 8.96 -8.39
C LEU A 138 8.90 7.96 -7.40
N THR A 139 8.09 7.44 -6.48
CA THR A 139 8.52 6.43 -5.51
C THR A 139 8.15 5.01 -5.95
N SER A 140 6.97 4.84 -6.55
CA SER A 140 6.47 3.55 -7.03
C SER A 140 5.54 3.77 -8.23
N ALA A 141 5.54 2.82 -9.15
CA ALA A 141 4.58 2.73 -10.24
C ALA A 141 4.25 1.26 -10.56
N GLU A 142 2.96 0.95 -10.68
CA GLU A 142 2.50 -0.38 -11.08
C GLU A 142 1.67 -0.31 -12.36
N LEU A 143 1.96 -1.23 -13.30
CA LEU A 143 1.10 -1.53 -14.42
C LEU A 143 0.09 -2.59 -13.98
N ARG A 144 -1.20 -2.23 -13.96
CA ARG A 144 -2.29 -3.13 -13.54
C ARG A 144 -3.22 -3.47 -14.69
N MET A 145 -3.55 -4.76 -14.81
CA MET A 145 -4.45 -5.28 -15.84
C MET A 145 -5.48 -6.22 -15.22
N LEU A 146 -6.76 -6.05 -15.56
CA LEU A 146 -7.82 -6.95 -15.11
C LEU A 146 -7.91 -8.16 -16.04
N ILE A 147 -7.80 -9.36 -15.48
CA ILE A 147 -7.95 -10.62 -16.23
C ILE A 147 -9.44 -10.94 -16.35
N ARG A 148 -10.06 -10.73 -17.52
CA ARG A 148 -11.51 -10.96 -17.71
C ARG A 148 -11.88 -12.35 -18.19
N SER A 149 -11.11 -12.90 -19.13
CA SER A 149 -11.38 -14.19 -19.75
C SER A 149 -10.13 -15.05 -19.67
N THR A 150 -10.29 -16.25 -19.12
CA THR A 150 -9.24 -17.26 -19.05
C THR A 150 -9.82 -18.56 -19.60
N THR A 151 -9.20 -19.07 -20.67
CA THR A 151 -9.42 -20.44 -21.16
C THR A 151 -8.06 -21.10 -21.21
N ILE A 152 -7.44 -21.23 -20.04
CA ILE A 152 -6.07 -21.70 -19.88
C ILE A 152 -6.12 -23.19 -19.53
N PRO A 153 -5.43 -24.09 -20.25
CA PRO A 153 -5.48 -25.53 -19.96
C PRO A 153 -5.00 -25.89 -18.55
N THR A 154 -3.88 -25.29 -18.10
CA THR A 154 -3.31 -25.48 -16.76
C THR A 154 -2.76 -24.16 -16.23
N GLU A 155 -1.74 -23.64 -16.92
CA GLU A 155 -1.04 -22.40 -16.59
C GLU A 155 -0.53 -21.75 -17.87
N GLN A 156 -0.50 -20.42 -17.91
CA GLN A 156 0.04 -19.64 -19.00
C GLN A 156 1.07 -18.65 -18.46
N ARG A 157 2.28 -18.65 -19.02
CA ARG A 157 3.28 -17.62 -18.75
C ARG A 157 3.01 -16.40 -19.63
N VAL A 158 2.87 -15.24 -18.99
CA VAL A 158 2.83 -13.94 -19.66
C VAL A 158 4.11 -13.18 -19.37
N GLU A 159 4.55 -12.41 -20.35
CA GLU A 159 5.78 -11.63 -20.28
C GLU A 159 5.50 -10.17 -20.59
N LEU A 160 6.07 -9.29 -19.78
CA LEU A 160 6.00 -7.86 -19.98
C LEU A 160 7.28 -7.38 -20.64
N TYR A 161 7.10 -6.58 -21.69
CA TYR A 161 8.18 -5.88 -22.40
C TYR A 161 7.86 -4.39 -22.40
N TYR A 162 8.90 -3.55 -22.37
CA TYR A 162 8.78 -2.10 -22.55
C TYR A 162 9.55 -1.65 -23.80
N GLY A 163 9.10 -0.55 -24.42
CA GLY A 163 9.64 -0.01 -25.67
C GLY A 163 8.74 -0.25 -26.88
N GLY A 164 9.21 0.13 -28.07
CA GLY A 164 8.47 -0.02 -29.33
C GLY A 164 9.32 -0.66 -30.42
N GLY A 165 8.69 -1.50 -31.24
CA GLY A 165 9.33 -2.11 -32.41
C GLY A 165 10.55 -2.99 -32.06
N ALA A 166 11.64 -2.82 -32.80
CA ALA A 166 12.87 -3.62 -32.65
C ALA A 166 13.64 -3.36 -31.33
N GLY A 167 13.26 -2.32 -30.56
CA GLY A 167 13.90 -1.95 -29.29
C GLY A 167 13.20 -2.48 -28.04
N ALA A 168 12.22 -3.40 -28.18
CA ALA A 168 11.50 -3.96 -27.04
C ALA A 168 12.46 -4.70 -26.08
N ARG A 169 12.35 -4.41 -24.79
CA ARG A 169 13.17 -5.01 -23.73
C ARG A 169 12.30 -5.78 -22.76
N TYR A 170 12.73 -7.00 -22.43
CA TYR A 170 12.10 -7.82 -21.41
C TYR A 170 12.16 -7.12 -20.05
N HIS A 171 11.07 -7.21 -19.30
CA HIS A 171 10.95 -6.66 -17.96
C HIS A 171 10.75 -7.74 -16.92
N ALA A 172 9.65 -8.47 -17.03
CA ALA A 172 9.23 -9.46 -16.04
C ALA A 172 8.27 -10.47 -16.65
N SER A 173 8.10 -11.61 -15.97
CA SER A 173 7.13 -12.63 -16.33
C SER A 173 6.26 -12.99 -15.13
N ARG A 174 5.01 -13.37 -15.39
CA ARG A 174 4.09 -13.92 -14.39
C ARG A 174 3.39 -15.15 -14.96
N PHE A 175 3.09 -16.09 -14.09
CA PHE A 175 2.25 -17.23 -14.44
C PHE A 175 0.79 -16.89 -14.12
N VAL A 176 -0.11 -17.27 -15.02
CA VAL A 176 -1.54 -17.00 -14.95
C VAL A 176 -2.30 -18.30 -15.05
N THR A 177 -3.25 -18.51 -14.14
CA THR A 177 -4.16 -19.66 -14.12
C THR A 177 -5.61 -19.17 -14.22
N ASN A 178 -6.57 -20.08 -14.41
CA ASN A 178 -7.99 -19.71 -14.41
C ASN A 178 -8.49 -19.17 -13.05
N GLU A 179 -7.75 -19.39 -11.96
CA GLU A 179 -8.08 -18.87 -10.63
C GLU A 179 -7.86 -17.36 -10.49
N LEU A 180 -7.15 -16.76 -11.45
CA LEU A 180 -6.93 -15.31 -11.54
C LEU A 180 -8.01 -14.60 -12.37
N LYS A 181 -9.06 -15.31 -12.80
CA LYS A 181 -10.21 -14.68 -13.45
C LYS A 181 -10.83 -13.62 -12.54
N ASP A 182 -11.12 -12.46 -13.12
CA ASP A 182 -11.64 -11.25 -12.48
C ASP A 182 -10.73 -10.66 -11.40
N LYS A 183 -9.44 -11.07 -11.35
CA LYS A 183 -8.41 -10.50 -10.49
C LYS A 183 -7.45 -9.59 -11.27
N TRP A 184 -6.78 -8.70 -10.54
CA TRP A 184 -5.76 -7.83 -11.09
C TRP A 184 -4.42 -8.55 -11.22
N LEU A 185 -3.77 -8.34 -12.37
CA LEU A 185 -2.38 -8.68 -12.62
C LEU A 185 -1.56 -7.39 -12.56
N SER A 186 -0.61 -7.35 -11.63
CA SER A 186 0.26 -6.18 -11.42
C SER A 186 1.72 -6.47 -11.77
N PHE A 187 2.38 -5.47 -12.35
CA PHE A 187 3.83 -5.44 -12.56
C PHE A 187 4.39 -4.13 -12.03
N ASP A 188 5.41 -4.19 -11.18
CA ASP A 188 6.19 -3.00 -10.81
C ASP A 188 6.92 -2.50 -12.06
N VAL A 189 6.65 -1.25 -12.45
CA VAL A 189 7.25 -0.55 -13.59
C VAL A 189 7.91 0.76 -13.16
N THR A 190 8.28 0.87 -11.87
CA THR A 190 8.88 2.07 -11.27
C THR A 190 10.13 2.51 -12.03
N GLU A 191 11.09 1.59 -12.23
CA GLU A 191 12.36 1.91 -12.89
C GLU A 191 12.20 2.26 -14.39
N PRO A 192 11.46 1.49 -15.21
CA PRO A 192 11.16 1.89 -16.59
C PRO A 192 10.50 3.26 -16.69
N LEU A 193 9.50 3.54 -15.83
CA LEU A 193 8.80 4.82 -15.86
C LEU A 193 9.69 5.98 -15.42
N ARG A 194 10.52 5.79 -14.38
CA ARG A 194 11.53 6.76 -13.95
C ARG A 194 12.46 7.12 -15.10
N GLY A 195 12.93 6.11 -15.85
CA GLY A 195 13.76 6.30 -17.04
C GLY A 195 13.07 7.10 -18.15
N TRP A 196 11.78 6.85 -18.42
CA TRP A 196 11.00 7.64 -19.39
C TRP A 196 10.72 9.07 -18.93
N LEU A 197 10.57 9.30 -17.62
CA LEU A 197 10.39 10.64 -17.07
C LEU A 197 11.69 11.45 -17.13
N GLN A 198 12.85 10.82 -16.96
CA GLN A 198 14.18 11.46 -17.09
C GLN A 198 14.48 11.95 -18.50
N HIS A 199 14.15 11.14 -19.52
CA HIS A 199 14.53 11.42 -20.89
C HIS A 199 13.42 12.22 -21.59
N SER A 200 13.70 13.47 -21.93
CA SER A 200 12.81 14.31 -22.72
C SER A 200 12.85 13.91 -24.20
N GLY A 201 11.97 13.00 -24.60
CA GLY A 201 11.30 13.12 -25.90
C GLY A 201 11.91 12.49 -27.15
N GLU A 202 12.74 11.44 -27.06
CA GLU A 202 12.97 10.56 -28.23
C GLU A 202 12.99 9.08 -27.83
N PRO A 203 12.22 8.21 -28.50
CA PRO A 203 12.40 6.78 -28.40
C PRO A 203 13.72 6.38 -29.06
N ARG A 204 14.55 5.60 -28.37
CA ARG A 204 15.54 4.73 -29.04
C ARG A 204 14.87 3.40 -29.37
#